data_AF-A0A5W0NYS0-F1
#
_entry.id   AF-A0A5W0NYS0-F1
#
_cell.length_a   1.000
_cell.length_b   1.000
_cell.length_c   1.000
_cell.angle_alpha   90.00
_cell.angle_beta   90.00
_cell.angle_gamma   90.00
#
_symmetry.space_group_name_H-M   'P 1'
#
loop_
_entity.id
_entity.type
_entity.pdbx_description
1 polymer ?
#
loop_
_entity_poly.entity_id
_entity_poly.type
_entity_poly.pdbx_seq_one_letter_code
_entity_poly.pdbx_strand_id
1 'polypeptide(L)'
;MFLFICMTNLQLLIARSIIEKEQLNSVDFLFIGDVGNVKNQYYLKKIQPLCRHSSIVSQASKFSTFKTIRRTRYAKKIMEAYAGEYHTVFFANFHVPLIHHILSCISFSEIKTFDDGTNNINKKSVMYKEKDISAASKIIRKLMGRKYHKDEILKLDVKHYTLFPNRENIIKNT
;
A
#
# COMPACT_ATOMS: atom_id res chain seq x y z
N MET A 1 -3.60 7.42 -14.59
CA MET A 1 -4.32 6.32 -13.92
C MET A 1 -3.76 6.16 -12.51
N PHE A 2 -4.62 5.86 -11.54
CA PHE A 2 -4.25 5.86 -10.12
C PHE A 2 -4.53 4.50 -9.49
N LEU A 3 -3.66 4.03 -8.60
CA LEU A 3 -3.86 2.79 -7.85
C LEU A 3 -3.93 3.09 -6.36
N PHE A 4 -4.99 2.66 -5.69
CA PHE A 4 -5.07 2.64 -4.23
C PHE A 4 -4.86 1.23 -3.71
N ILE A 5 -3.99 1.07 -2.71
CA ILE A 5 -3.76 -0.19 -1.99
C ILE A 5 -4.15 0.02 -0.53
N CYS A 6 -5.22 -0.65 -0.11
CA CYS A 6 -5.78 -0.53 1.24
C CYS A 6 -5.81 -1.88 1.97
N MET A 7 -5.77 -1.85 3.30
CA MET A 7 -5.73 -3.03 4.16
C MET A 7 -6.75 -2.98 5.30
N THR A 8 -7.41 -1.84 5.51
CA THR A 8 -8.43 -1.65 6.56
C THR A 8 -9.61 -0.84 6.04
N ASN A 9 -10.78 -0.99 6.69
CA ASN A 9 -11.96 -0.22 6.30
C ASN A 9 -11.80 1.29 6.52
N LEU A 10 -10.97 1.73 7.48
CA LEU A 10 -10.64 3.14 7.64
C LEU A 10 -9.89 3.67 6.42
N GLN A 11 -8.93 2.91 5.91
CA GLN A 11 -8.21 3.29 4.70
C GLN A 11 -9.11 3.38 3.46
N LEU A 12 -10.14 2.53 3.36
CA LEU A 12 -11.16 2.65 2.31
C LEU A 12 -11.87 4.01 2.37
N LEU A 13 -12.22 4.48 3.57
CA LEU A 13 -12.86 5.78 3.76
C LEU A 13 -11.92 6.93 3.42
N ILE A 14 -10.66 6.86 3.86
CA ILE A 14 -9.64 7.88 3.53
C ILE A 14 -9.41 7.93 2.02
N ALA A 15 -9.25 6.78 1.36
CA ALA A 15 -9.04 6.71 -0.08
C ALA A 15 -10.21 7.31 -0.85
N ARG A 16 -11.45 7.02 -0.44
CA ARG A 16 -12.64 7.66 -1.01
C ARG A 16 -12.58 9.19 -0.90
N SER A 17 -12.27 9.72 0.29
CA SER A 17 -12.15 11.16 0.49
C SER A 17 -11.05 11.79 -0.36
N ILE A 18 -9.92 11.10 -0.57
CA ILE A 18 -8.84 11.57 -1.45
C ILE A 18 -9.33 11.60 -2.91
N ILE A 19 -9.98 10.54 -3.39
CA ILE A 19 -10.51 10.46 -4.76
C ILE A 19 -11.49 11.61 -5.02
N GLU A 20 -12.42 11.84 -4.10
CA GLU A 20 -13.43 12.90 -4.22
C GLU A 20 -12.79 14.30 -4.15
N LYS A 21 -11.89 14.55 -3.20
CA LYS A 21 -11.25 15.87 -2.99
C LYS A 21 -10.31 16.26 -4.13
N GLU A 22 -9.51 15.32 -4.61
CA GLU A 22 -8.53 15.54 -5.68
C GLU A 22 -9.17 15.30 -7.07
N GLN A 23 -10.47 15.01 -7.13
CA GLN A 23 -11.25 14.77 -8.35
C GLN A 23 -10.59 13.73 -9.28
N LEU A 24 -10.08 12.65 -8.69
CA LEU A 24 -9.32 11.63 -9.42
C LEU A 24 -10.26 10.80 -10.31
N ASN A 25 -9.88 10.67 -11.58
CA ASN A 25 -10.53 9.79 -12.54
C ASN A 25 -9.62 8.61 -12.91
N SER A 26 -10.20 7.51 -13.41
CA SER A 26 -9.44 6.29 -13.78
C SER A 26 -8.66 5.71 -12.59
N VAL A 27 -9.41 5.30 -11.55
CA VAL A 27 -8.88 4.74 -10.32
C VAL A 27 -9.04 3.23 -10.29
N ASP A 28 -7.96 2.52 -10.00
CA ASP A 28 -7.97 1.10 -9.65
C ASP A 28 -7.78 0.92 -8.14
N PHE A 29 -8.39 -0.11 -7.58
CA PHE A 29 -8.48 -0.27 -6.13
C PHE A 29 -8.22 -1.70 -5.65
N LEU A 30 -7.12 -1.89 -4.91
CA LEU A 30 -6.76 -3.17 -4.31
C LEU A 30 -6.97 -3.15 -2.80
N PHE A 31 -7.87 -4.00 -2.29
CA PHE A 31 -8.00 -4.27 -0.87
C PHE A 31 -7.29 -5.58 -0.48
N ILE A 32 -6.37 -5.51 0.48
CA ILE A 32 -5.65 -6.68 1.00
C ILE A 32 -6.17 -6.99 2.41
N GLY A 33 -7.00 -8.02 2.53
CA GLY A 33 -7.62 -8.40 3.79
C GLY A 33 -8.40 -9.71 3.70
N ASP A 34 -9.25 -9.98 4.70
CA ASP A 34 -10.08 -11.18 4.69
C ASP A 34 -11.20 -11.04 3.65
N VAL A 35 -11.15 -11.89 2.61
CA VAL A 35 -12.12 -11.96 1.51
C VAL A 35 -13.49 -12.41 2.00
N GLY A 36 -13.56 -13.24 3.03
CA GLY A 36 -14.82 -13.73 3.61
C GLY A 36 -15.49 -12.73 4.56
N ASN A 37 -14.81 -11.62 4.89
CA ASN A 37 -15.33 -10.66 5.84
C ASN A 37 -16.39 -9.75 5.23
N VAL A 38 -17.62 -9.86 5.73
CA VAL A 38 -18.78 -9.08 5.26
C VAL A 38 -18.55 -7.56 5.34
N LYS A 39 -17.85 -7.07 6.37
CA LYS A 39 -17.56 -5.63 6.49
C LYS A 39 -16.60 -5.17 5.40
N ASN A 40 -15.54 -5.93 5.12
CA ASN A 40 -14.60 -5.59 4.05
C ASN A 40 -15.32 -5.52 2.69
N GLN A 41 -16.18 -6.50 2.39
CA GLN A 41 -16.97 -6.50 1.16
C GLN A 41 -17.94 -5.32 1.10
N TYR A 42 -18.61 -5.01 2.20
CA TYR A 42 -19.54 -3.88 2.29
C TYR A 42 -18.87 -2.54 1.97
N TYR A 43 -17.71 -2.25 2.58
CA TYR A 43 -17.00 -0.99 2.32
C TYR A 43 -16.38 -0.95 0.92
N LEU A 44 -15.88 -2.08 0.39
CA LEU A 44 -15.39 -2.15 -0.99
C LEU A 44 -16.53 -1.88 -2.00
N LYS A 45 -17.72 -2.44 -1.79
CA LYS A 45 -18.88 -2.19 -2.65
C LYS A 45 -19.29 -0.72 -2.67
N LYS A 46 -19.05 0.02 -1.59
CA LYS A 46 -19.31 1.47 -1.55
C LYS A 46 -18.33 2.30 -2.36
N ILE A 47 -17.09 1.85 -2.53
CA ILE A 47 -16.07 2.59 -3.31
C ILE A 47 -16.06 2.19 -4.79
N GLN A 48 -16.56 1.00 -5.11
CA GLN A 48 -16.66 0.48 -6.49
C GLN A 48 -17.17 1.47 -7.55
N PRO A 49 -18.23 2.26 -7.30
CA PRO A 49 -18.73 3.22 -8.30
C PRO A 49 -17.73 4.32 -8.67
N LEU A 50 -16.70 4.56 -7.85
CA LEU A 50 -15.65 5.55 -8.09
C LEU A 50 -14.45 4.96 -8.84
N CYS A 51 -14.43 3.65 -9.06
CA CYS A 51 -13.27 2.92 -9.54
C CYS A 51 -13.55 2.26 -10.91
N ARG A 52 -12.54 2.23 -11.76
CA ARG A 52 -12.54 1.45 -13.01
C ARG A 52 -12.41 -0.04 -12.72
N HIS A 53 -11.57 -0.39 -11.77
CA HIS A 53 -11.36 -1.75 -11.30
C HIS A 53 -11.24 -1.78 -9.78
N SER A 54 -11.79 -2.80 -9.13
CA SER A 54 -11.54 -3.04 -7.72
C SER A 54 -11.54 -4.52 -7.40
N SER A 55 -10.69 -4.96 -6.47
CA SER A 55 -10.73 -6.33 -5.96
C SER A 55 -10.29 -6.43 -4.50
N ILE A 56 -10.67 -7.54 -3.86
CA ILE A 56 -10.20 -7.93 -2.54
C ILE A 56 -9.38 -9.21 -2.65
N VAL A 57 -8.22 -9.23 -2.00
CA VAL A 57 -7.31 -10.37 -1.96
C VAL A 57 -6.86 -10.67 -0.54
N SER A 58 -6.60 -11.94 -0.25
CA SER A 58 -6.09 -12.36 1.04
C SER A 58 -4.66 -11.87 1.31
N GLN A 59 -4.33 -11.74 2.59
CA GLN A 59 -2.95 -11.49 3.01
C GLN A 59 -2.02 -12.64 2.60
N ALA A 60 -0.81 -12.31 2.17
CA ALA A 60 0.21 -13.34 1.91
C ALA A 60 0.60 -14.06 3.21
N SER A 61 0.77 -15.39 3.13
CA SER A 61 1.18 -16.20 4.29
C SER A 61 2.43 -15.62 5.00
N LYS A 62 2.37 -15.58 6.33
CA LYS A 62 3.45 -15.06 7.17
C LYS A 62 4.58 -16.09 7.36
N PHE A 63 4.24 -17.37 7.39
CA PHE A 63 5.14 -18.48 7.70
C PHE A 63 5.45 -19.29 6.44
N SER A 64 6.60 -19.03 5.84
CA SER A 64 7.04 -19.75 4.64
C SER A 64 8.54 -19.70 4.45
N THR A 65 9.11 -20.86 4.11
CA THR A 65 10.41 -20.97 3.44
C THR A 65 10.35 -20.16 2.12
N PHE A 66 11.43 -19.45 1.77
CA PHE A 66 11.49 -18.58 0.58
C PHE A 66 10.38 -17.50 0.48
N LYS A 67 9.98 -16.93 1.63
CA LYS A 67 8.92 -15.90 1.73
C LYS A 67 9.00 -14.78 0.70
N THR A 68 10.21 -14.34 0.32
CA THR A 68 10.40 -13.26 -0.66
C THR A 68 9.92 -13.70 -2.05
N ILE A 69 10.38 -14.84 -2.58
CA ILE A 69 9.98 -15.34 -3.90
C ILE A 69 8.48 -15.61 -3.95
N ARG A 70 7.92 -16.24 -2.91
CA ARG A 70 6.47 -16.53 -2.87
C ARG A 70 5.64 -15.26 -2.86
N ARG A 71 6.05 -14.23 -2.11
CA ARG A 71 5.36 -12.93 -2.13
C ARG A 71 5.51 -12.21 -3.47
N THR A 72 6.67 -12.30 -4.12
CA THR A 72 6.85 -11.77 -5.49
C THR A 72 5.89 -12.46 -6.45
N ARG A 73 5.80 -13.80 -6.45
CA ARG A 73 4.86 -14.55 -7.30
C ARG A 73 3.40 -14.18 -7.00
N TYR A 74 3.06 -14.06 -5.72
CA TYR A 74 1.71 -13.68 -5.32
C TYR A 74 1.35 -12.25 -5.75
N ALA A 75 2.28 -11.30 -5.57
CA ALA A 75 2.11 -9.93 -6.05
C ALA A 75 1.93 -9.87 -7.57
N LYS A 76 2.73 -10.62 -8.34
CA LYS A 76 2.56 -10.73 -9.80
C LYS A 76 1.16 -11.23 -10.16
N LYS A 77 0.71 -12.32 -9.53
CA LYS A 77 -0.63 -12.87 -9.74
C LYS A 77 -1.74 -11.87 -9.43
N ILE A 78 -1.62 -11.10 -8.35
CA ILE A 78 -2.58 -10.03 -8.03
C ILE A 78 -2.60 -8.99 -9.16
N MET A 79 -1.41 -8.56 -9.61
CA MET A 79 -1.28 -7.48 -10.58
C MET A 79 -1.61 -7.88 -12.03
N GLU A 80 -1.82 -9.15 -12.34
CA GLU A 80 -2.32 -9.61 -13.65
C GLU A 80 -3.70 -9.02 -14.00
N ALA A 81 -4.53 -8.73 -12.99
CA ALA A 81 -5.86 -8.13 -13.17
C ALA A 81 -5.83 -6.58 -13.22
N TYR A 82 -4.66 -5.99 -13.05
CA TYR A 82 -4.45 -4.56 -12.92
C TYR A 82 -3.62 -4.04 -14.09
N ALA A 83 -3.60 -2.72 -14.28
CA ALA A 83 -2.68 -2.15 -15.25
C ALA A 83 -1.22 -2.34 -14.84
N GLY A 84 -0.33 -2.41 -15.83
CA GLY A 84 1.12 -2.48 -15.61
C GLY A 84 1.75 -1.14 -15.21
N GLU A 85 1.10 -0.02 -15.53
CA GLU A 85 1.62 1.33 -15.33
C GLU A 85 0.57 2.25 -14.69
N TYR A 86 1.02 3.03 -13.71
CA TYR A 86 0.22 4.06 -13.04
C TYR A 86 0.95 5.39 -13.01
N HIS A 87 0.21 6.49 -12.92
CA HIS A 87 0.83 7.77 -12.61
C HIS A 87 1.20 7.80 -11.11
N THR A 88 0.21 7.57 -10.25
CA THR A 88 0.38 7.61 -8.79
C THR A 88 -0.12 6.33 -8.14
N VAL A 89 0.64 5.85 -7.16
CA VAL A 89 0.20 4.76 -6.27
C VAL A 89 0.02 5.30 -4.85
N PHE A 90 -1.15 5.03 -4.28
CA PHE A 90 -1.60 5.50 -2.98
C PHE A 90 -1.70 4.35 -1.96
N PHE A 91 -1.10 4.50 -0.78
CA PHE A 91 -1.23 3.51 0.31
C PHE A 91 -0.84 4.04 1.69
N ALA A 92 -1.35 3.42 2.76
CA ALA A 92 -0.96 3.76 4.13
C ALA A 92 0.22 2.93 4.66
N ASN A 93 0.24 1.62 4.39
CA ASN A 93 1.10 0.70 5.13
C ASN A 93 2.51 0.55 4.50
N PHE A 94 3.27 1.64 4.39
CA PHE A 94 4.64 1.67 3.80
C PHE A 94 5.69 0.72 4.43
N HIS A 95 5.36 0.05 5.52
CA HIS A 95 6.21 -0.92 6.19
C HIS A 95 5.86 -2.38 5.83
N VAL A 96 4.75 -2.61 5.13
CA VAL A 96 4.22 -3.95 4.83
C VAL A 96 4.95 -4.55 3.62
N PRO A 97 5.63 -5.70 3.77
CA PRO A 97 6.41 -6.28 2.68
C PRO A 97 5.62 -6.58 1.40
N LEU A 98 4.34 -6.98 1.51
CA LEU A 98 3.53 -7.30 0.33
C LEU A 98 3.33 -6.08 -0.57
N ILE A 99 3.13 -4.89 0.00
CA ILE A 99 3.06 -3.63 -0.75
C ILE A 99 4.35 -3.41 -1.54
N HIS A 100 5.51 -3.67 -0.94
CA HIS A 100 6.79 -3.49 -1.64
C HIS A 100 6.94 -4.45 -2.82
N HIS A 101 6.41 -5.68 -2.70
CA HIS A 101 6.40 -6.63 -3.80
C HIS A 101 5.43 -6.20 -4.91
N ILE A 102 4.25 -5.68 -4.56
CA ILE A 102 3.28 -5.12 -5.52
C ILE A 102 3.93 -3.98 -6.30
N LEU A 103 4.50 -2.99 -5.61
CA LEU A 103 5.23 -1.88 -6.24
C LEU A 103 6.36 -2.36 -7.15
N SER A 104 6.99 -3.51 -6.85
CA SER A 104 8.07 -4.06 -7.68
C SER A 104 7.59 -4.66 -9.01
N CYS A 105 6.29 -4.95 -9.12
CA CYS A 105 5.66 -5.60 -10.26
C CYS A 105 5.01 -4.62 -11.25
N ILE A 106 4.95 -3.33 -10.91
CA ILE A 106 4.34 -2.27 -11.73
C ILE A 106 5.33 -1.12 -11.95
N SER A 107 5.09 -0.30 -12.97
CA SER A 107 5.72 1.02 -13.13
C SER A 107 4.81 2.11 -12.55
N PHE A 108 5.44 3.15 -12.00
CA PHE A 108 4.74 4.34 -11.53
C PHE A 108 5.63 5.58 -11.56
N SER A 109 5.01 6.76 -11.67
CA SER A 109 5.71 8.06 -11.64
C SER A 109 5.93 8.57 -10.21
N GLU A 110 4.94 8.43 -9.34
CA GLU A 110 4.99 8.93 -7.97
C GLU A 110 4.29 8.03 -6.94
N ILE A 111 4.72 8.16 -5.69
CA ILE A 111 4.07 7.58 -4.51
C ILE A 111 3.46 8.70 -3.71
N LYS A 112 2.21 8.54 -3.30
CA LYS A 112 1.58 9.34 -2.25
C LYS A 112 1.10 8.42 -1.16
N THR A 113 1.28 8.78 0.10
CA THR A 113 0.82 7.94 1.22
C THR A 113 -0.29 8.62 2.01
N PHE A 114 -0.95 7.89 2.88
CA PHE A 114 -1.99 8.42 3.74
C PHE A 114 -2.01 7.71 5.11
N ASP A 115 -2.71 8.28 6.09
CA ASP A 115 -2.73 7.70 7.43
C ASP A 115 -3.36 6.28 7.45
N ASP A 116 -2.74 5.37 8.21
CA ASP A 116 -3.34 4.09 8.63
C ASP A 116 -4.30 4.29 9.83
N GLY A 117 -4.23 5.48 10.45
CA GLY A 117 -4.94 5.86 11.66
C GLY A 117 -3.96 6.37 12.72
N THR A 118 -4.26 6.12 13.99
CA THR A 118 -3.42 6.60 15.11
C THR A 118 -2.01 5.99 15.14
N ASN A 119 -1.76 4.92 14.38
CA ASN A 119 -0.43 4.33 14.22
C ASN A 119 0.59 5.32 13.65
N ASN A 120 0.16 6.28 12.84
CA ASN A 120 1.02 7.31 12.24
C ASN A 120 1.56 8.31 13.26
N ILE A 121 0.80 8.61 14.32
CA ILE A 121 1.17 9.57 15.38
C ILE A 121 1.63 8.89 16.69
N ASN A 122 1.37 7.58 16.83
CA ASN A 122 1.78 6.83 18.00
C ASN A 122 3.23 6.34 17.84
N LYS A 123 4.18 7.00 18.51
CA LYS A 123 5.61 6.65 18.51
C LYS A 123 5.92 5.21 18.96
N LYS A 124 4.99 4.54 19.66
CA LYS A 124 5.12 3.12 20.06
C LYS A 124 4.64 2.14 18.98
N SER A 125 4.06 2.61 17.87
CA SER A 125 3.52 1.75 16.82
C SER A 125 4.63 1.01 16.06
N VAL A 126 4.25 -0.06 15.36
CA VAL A 126 5.19 -0.83 14.52
C VAL A 126 5.79 0.01 13.39
N MET A 127 5.15 1.11 13.01
CA MET A 127 5.61 1.99 11.94
C MET A 127 6.91 2.69 12.33
N TYR A 128 7.08 3.05 13.61
CA TYR A 128 8.28 3.69 14.16
C TYR A 128 9.42 2.72 14.44
N LYS A 129 9.15 1.41 14.47
CA LYS A 129 10.21 0.42 14.68
C LYS A 129 11.12 0.39 13.46
N GLU A 130 12.39 0.66 13.68
CA GLU A 130 13.43 0.38 12.71
C GLU A 130 13.77 -1.10 12.76
N LYS A 131 13.93 -1.69 11.58
CA LYS A 131 14.48 -3.04 11.44
C LYS A 131 15.65 -2.89 10.51
N ASP A 132 16.85 -3.01 11.05
CA ASP A 132 18.06 -2.97 10.25
C ASP A 132 18.09 -4.18 9.32
N ILE A 133 17.92 -3.90 8.04
CA ILE A 133 18.12 -4.86 6.97
C ILE A 133 19.45 -4.47 6.33
N SER A 134 20.44 -5.36 6.45
CA SER A 134 21.76 -5.14 5.86
C SER A 134 21.67 -4.90 4.35
N ALA A 135 22.61 -4.12 3.81
CA ALA A 135 22.67 -3.82 2.38
C ALA A 135 22.73 -5.11 1.53
N ALA A 136 23.52 -6.10 1.95
CA ALA A 136 23.56 -7.42 1.31
C ALA A 136 22.18 -8.09 1.27
N SER A 137 21.41 -8.04 2.37
CA SER A 137 20.06 -8.60 2.38
C SER A 137 19.11 -7.83 1.45
N LYS A 138 19.24 -6.50 1.34
CA LYS A 138 18.48 -5.70 0.37
C LYS A 138 18.78 -6.15 -1.06
N ILE A 139 20.07 -6.30 -1.42
CA ILE A 139 20.50 -6.77 -2.76
C ILE A 139 19.90 -8.14 -3.08
N ILE A 140 20.05 -9.12 -2.19
CA ILE A 140 19.49 -10.48 -2.38
C ILE A 140 17.97 -10.40 -2.60
N ARG A 141 17.26 -9.56 -1.84
CA ARG A 141 15.80 -9.40 -1.99
C ARG A 141 15.42 -8.72 -3.29
N LYS A 142 16.21 -7.76 -3.77
CA LYS A 142 16.04 -7.13 -5.09
C LYS A 142 16.14 -8.16 -6.20
N LEU A 143 17.16 -9.03 -6.16
CA LEU A 143 17.30 -10.16 -7.09
C LEU A 143 16.11 -11.13 -7.03
N MET A 144 15.51 -11.31 -5.85
CA MET A 144 14.28 -12.10 -5.66
C MET A 144 12.99 -11.34 -6.02
N GLY A 145 13.10 -10.14 -6.62
CA GLY A 145 11.97 -9.35 -7.13
C GLY A 145 11.30 -8.40 -6.14
N ARG A 146 11.93 -8.10 -4.99
CA ARG A 146 11.52 -7.00 -4.11
C ARG A 146 12.46 -5.82 -4.31
N LYS A 147 12.09 -4.93 -5.22
CA LYS A 147 12.86 -3.72 -5.58
C LYS A 147 12.88 -2.68 -4.45
N TYR A 148 11.82 -2.63 -3.64
CA TYR A 148 11.63 -1.56 -2.65
C TYR A 148 11.69 -2.03 -1.18
N HIS A 149 12.18 -1.11 -0.35
CA HIS A 149 12.18 -1.19 1.11
C HIS A 149 11.55 0.05 1.74
N LYS A 150 11.25 -0.02 3.04
CA LYS A 150 10.54 1.04 3.79
C LYS A 150 11.24 2.40 3.60
N ASP A 151 12.56 2.43 3.78
CA ASP A 151 13.38 3.63 3.66
C ASP A 151 13.41 4.19 2.23
N GLU A 152 13.40 3.33 1.22
CA GLU A 152 13.34 3.75 -0.19
C GLU A 152 11.97 4.33 -0.54
N ILE A 153 10.89 3.72 -0.06
CA ILE A 153 9.52 4.21 -0.26
C ILE A 153 9.34 5.59 0.38
N LEU A 154 9.80 5.77 1.63
CA LEU A 154 9.68 7.05 2.33
C LEU A 154 10.45 8.19 1.65
N LYS A 155 11.50 7.88 0.88
CA LYS A 155 12.23 8.87 0.07
C LYS A 155 11.52 9.23 -1.24
N LEU A 156 10.69 8.32 -1.76
CA LEU A 156 9.92 8.49 -3.00
C LEU A 156 8.54 9.11 -2.75
N ASP A 157 8.10 9.18 -1.49
CA ASP A 157 6.80 9.69 -1.11
C ASP A 157 6.73 11.21 -1.28
N VAL A 158 5.96 11.67 -2.26
CA VAL A 158 5.87 13.09 -2.62
C VAL A 158 4.82 13.85 -1.82
N LYS A 159 3.87 13.16 -1.17
CA LYS A 159 2.81 13.76 -0.35
C LYS A 159 2.18 12.72 0.58
N HIS A 160 2.00 13.08 1.85
CA HIS A 160 1.27 12.29 2.83
C HIS A 160 -0.05 12.94 3.23
N TYR A 161 -1.18 12.25 3.07
CA TYR A 161 -2.47 12.75 3.56
C TYR A 161 -2.69 12.34 5.01
N THR A 162 -2.71 13.32 5.93
CA THR A 162 -2.95 13.07 7.35
C THR A 162 -4.37 13.44 7.81
N LEU A 163 -4.89 12.65 8.76
CA LEU A 163 -6.07 12.95 9.56
C LEU A 163 -5.74 13.83 10.79
N PHE A 164 -4.45 14.06 11.08
CA PHE A 164 -3.98 14.71 12.31
C PHE A 164 -3.03 15.89 12.01
N PRO A 165 -3.49 16.97 11.36
CA PRO A 165 -2.62 18.06 10.90
C PRO A 165 -1.84 18.77 12.02
N ASN A 166 -2.33 18.71 13.27
CA ASN A 166 -1.70 19.37 14.42
C ASN A 166 -0.95 18.40 15.35
N ARG A 167 -0.57 17.21 14.86
CA ARG A 167 0.20 16.23 15.62
C ARG A 167 1.42 15.77 14.85
N GLU A 168 2.49 15.48 15.58
CA GLU A 168 3.70 14.90 15.01
C GLU A 168 3.39 13.53 14.38
N ASN A 169 3.63 13.43 13.07
CA ASN A 169 3.42 12.23 12.27
C ASN A 169 4.77 11.58 11.92
N ILE A 170 4.78 10.27 11.71
CA ILE A 170 5.98 9.55 11.29
C ILE A 170 6.47 9.99 9.91
N ILE A 171 5.54 10.42 9.05
CA ILE A 171 5.88 11.03 7.77
C ILE A 171 5.79 12.54 7.94
N LYS A 172 6.86 13.25 7.57
CA LYS A 172 6.97 14.71 7.78
C LYS A 172 6.29 15.54 6.71
N ASN A 173 6.08 14.98 5.52
CA ASN A 173 5.55 15.67 4.34
C ASN A 173 4.01 15.60 4.30
N THR A 174 3.36 16.10 5.35
CA THR A 174 1.91 16.04 5.61
C THR A 174 1.16 17.25 5.07
#